data_AF-A0A662W902-F1
#
_entry.id   AF-A0A662W902-F1
#
_cell.length_a   1.000
_cell.length_b   1.000
_cell.length_c   1.000
_cell.angle_alpha   90.00
_cell.angle_beta   90.00
_cell.angle_gamma   90.00
#
_symmetry.space_group_name_H-M   'P 1'
#
loop_
_entity.id
_entity.type
_entity.pdbx_description
1 polymer ?
#
loop_
_entity_poly.entity_id
_entity_poly.type
_entity_poly.pdbx_seq_one_letter_code
_entity_poly.pdbx_strand_id
1 'polypeptide(L)'
;MKFRVKLIPVRMDRFSVIMSQEDAEEIGVLVGDRVKLVYGKKSVIADVQIATGLIERGEIGICRTVTDHLEIGDGGEVELYPVSKPMSVEFIRKKMDGHKLTREEISSIIKDIVNNALNEIELSAFVLSNYFHGMDFDEIEWATRAMIETGEKVTFEKGIVVDKHSIGGVPGNKISLIVVPIVAASGLLIPKTASRAITSASGTADTMEVLANVNLSVEEIKEITERVGGVIAWGGATNIAPADDKIIRVEYPLSIDPKPQLLASVMAKKGAIGAKHIVIDIPVGAGSKVATVEKGRELANDFVELGRRLGLNVTCVLTYGGQPVGRTVGPALEAQEALKALENTKSPKSLVEKALGVAGTLLEMTGITTNGVEYAKQIL
;
A
#
# COMPACT_ATOMS: atom_id res chain seq x y z
N MET A 1 -36.21 -2.87 8.49
CA MET A 1 -37.22 -3.84 8.00
C MET A 1 -36.63 -5.24 8.06
N LYS A 2 -37.47 -6.27 8.17
CA LYS A 2 -37.01 -7.67 8.23
C LYS A 2 -37.10 -8.30 6.85
N PHE A 3 -36.04 -9.01 6.46
CA PHE A 3 -35.95 -9.68 5.17
C PHE A 3 -35.54 -11.13 5.35
N ARG A 4 -36.11 -12.00 4.51
CA ARG A 4 -35.67 -13.39 4.40
C ARG A 4 -34.48 -13.47 3.45
N VAL A 5 -33.39 -14.05 3.91
CA VAL A 5 -32.18 -14.24 3.14
C VAL A 5 -32.41 -15.23 2.01
N LYS A 6 -31.93 -14.86 0.82
CA LYS A 6 -31.78 -15.73 -0.34
C LYS A 6 -30.33 -15.75 -0.78
N LEU A 7 -29.71 -16.91 -0.78
CA LEU A 7 -28.30 -17.03 -1.17
C LEU A 7 -28.12 -16.90 -2.67
N ILE A 8 -27.29 -15.95 -3.07
CA ILE A 8 -26.86 -15.81 -4.45
C ILE A 8 -25.45 -16.41 -4.57
N PRO A 9 -25.24 -17.44 -5.40
CA PRO A 9 -23.97 -18.18 -5.49
C PRO A 9 -22.90 -17.40 -6.28
N VAL A 10 -22.70 -16.14 -5.93
CA VAL A 10 -21.71 -15.22 -6.48
C VAL A 10 -20.81 -14.77 -5.33
N ARG A 11 -19.52 -14.61 -5.63
CA ARG A 11 -18.56 -13.95 -4.74
C ARG A 11 -18.34 -12.54 -5.27
N MET A 12 -18.52 -11.55 -4.42
CA MET A 12 -18.28 -10.14 -4.74
C MET A 12 -17.14 -9.62 -3.86
N ASP A 13 -16.35 -8.71 -4.39
CA ASP A 13 -15.22 -8.13 -3.65
C ASP A 13 -15.65 -7.21 -2.51
N ARG A 14 -16.90 -6.75 -2.53
CA ARG A 14 -17.52 -5.93 -1.49
C ARG A 14 -18.80 -6.59 -0.97
N PHE A 15 -19.21 -6.15 0.21
CA PHE A 15 -20.51 -6.49 0.75
C PHE A 15 -21.57 -5.79 -0.11
N SER A 16 -22.36 -6.58 -0.81
CA SER A 16 -23.46 -6.11 -1.62
C SER A 16 -24.69 -6.94 -1.32
N VAL A 17 -25.85 -6.31 -1.41
CA VAL A 17 -27.14 -6.98 -1.29
C VAL A 17 -28.00 -6.69 -2.50
N ILE A 18 -28.81 -7.66 -2.87
CA ILE A 18 -29.69 -7.59 -4.03
C ILE A 18 -31.11 -7.60 -3.50
N MET A 19 -31.89 -6.56 -3.78
CA MET A 19 -33.30 -6.46 -3.37
C MET A 19 -34.22 -6.41 -4.57
N SER A 20 -35.51 -6.70 -4.33
CA SER A 20 -36.56 -6.44 -5.31
C SER A 20 -36.67 -4.93 -5.56
N GLN A 21 -37.20 -4.55 -6.73
CA GLN A 21 -37.43 -3.14 -7.04
C GLN A 21 -38.48 -2.54 -6.09
N GLU A 22 -39.52 -3.30 -5.76
CA GLU A 22 -40.61 -2.87 -4.88
C GLU A 22 -40.11 -2.58 -3.46
N ASP A 23 -39.26 -3.44 -2.88
CA ASP A 23 -38.70 -3.21 -1.55
C ASP A 23 -37.73 -2.03 -1.53
N ALA A 24 -36.96 -1.82 -2.61
CA ALA A 24 -36.06 -0.69 -2.74
C ALA A 24 -36.82 0.64 -2.77
N GLU A 25 -37.90 0.71 -3.54
CA GLU A 25 -38.80 1.86 -3.61
C GLU A 25 -39.50 2.13 -2.26
N GLU A 26 -39.96 1.09 -1.56
CA GLU A 26 -40.61 1.19 -0.25
C GLU A 26 -39.65 1.73 0.82
N ILE A 27 -38.39 1.32 0.78
CA ILE A 27 -37.35 1.74 1.73
C ILE A 27 -36.74 3.11 1.34
N GLY A 28 -36.91 3.54 0.09
CA GLY A 28 -36.34 4.77 -0.44
C GLY A 28 -34.83 4.67 -0.68
N VAL A 29 -34.34 3.51 -1.14
CA VAL A 29 -32.93 3.28 -1.51
C VAL A 29 -32.79 3.03 -3.00
N LEU A 30 -31.70 3.51 -3.57
CA LEU A 30 -31.35 3.36 -4.97
C LEU A 30 -30.15 2.41 -5.14
N VAL A 31 -29.89 2.00 -6.39
CA VAL A 31 -28.65 1.28 -6.71
C VAL A 31 -27.44 2.11 -6.31
N GLY A 32 -26.53 1.51 -5.54
CA GLY A 32 -25.34 2.17 -5.00
C GLY A 32 -25.54 2.91 -3.67
N ASP A 33 -26.76 2.99 -3.15
CA ASP A 33 -26.98 3.38 -1.76
C ASP A 33 -26.53 2.29 -0.80
N ARG A 34 -26.48 2.61 0.49
CA ARG A 34 -25.97 1.73 1.54
C ARG A 34 -27.07 1.30 2.49
N VAL A 35 -26.99 0.06 2.89
CA VAL A 35 -27.85 -0.51 3.92
C VAL A 35 -27.01 -1.26 4.96
N LYS A 36 -27.40 -1.19 6.22
CA LYS A 36 -26.84 -1.98 7.30
C LYS A 36 -27.70 -3.22 7.49
N LEU A 37 -27.10 -4.38 7.32
CA LEU A 37 -27.69 -5.67 7.68
C LEU A 37 -27.27 -6.03 9.09
N VAL A 38 -28.22 -6.50 9.89
CA VAL A 38 -28.02 -6.94 11.27
C VAL A 38 -28.58 -8.35 11.42
N TYR A 39 -27.75 -9.24 11.95
CA TYR A 39 -28.12 -10.60 12.32
C TYR A 39 -27.56 -10.93 13.71
N GLY A 40 -28.44 -11.09 14.69
CA GLY A 40 -28.05 -11.27 16.09
C GLY A 40 -27.22 -10.09 16.60
N LYS A 41 -25.96 -10.35 16.96
CA LYS A 41 -25.00 -9.31 17.40
C LYS A 41 -24.08 -8.81 16.28
N LYS A 42 -24.16 -9.38 15.08
CA LYS A 42 -23.30 -9.07 13.95
C LYS A 42 -23.98 -8.09 13.02
N SER A 43 -23.20 -7.23 12.38
CA SER A 43 -23.70 -6.33 11.35
C SER A 43 -22.67 -6.04 10.27
N VAL A 44 -23.16 -5.65 9.10
CA VAL A 44 -22.35 -5.25 7.96
C VAL A 44 -23.05 -4.14 7.17
N ILE A 45 -22.28 -3.22 6.61
CA ILE A 45 -22.78 -2.21 5.66
C ILE A 45 -22.53 -2.76 4.26
N ALA A 46 -23.58 -2.77 3.44
CA ALA A 46 -23.54 -3.31 2.09
C ALA A 46 -24.14 -2.33 1.08
N ASP A 47 -23.61 -2.38 -0.15
CA ASP A 47 -24.14 -1.60 -1.27
C ASP A 47 -25.40 -2.27 -1.85
N VAL A 48 -26.40 -1.46 -2.19
CA VAL A 48 -27.66 -1.91 -2.75
C VAL A 48 -27.53 -2.17 -4.25
N GLN A 49 -27.98 -3.34 -4.67
CA GLN A 49 -28.26 -3.73 -6.05
C GLN A 49 -29.75 -4.09 -6.16
N ILE A 50 -30.34 -3.85 -7.33
CA ILE A 50 -31.76 -4.12 -7.56
C ILE A 50 -31.89 -5.20 -8.64
N ALA A 51 -32.73 -6.20 -8.38
CA ALA A 51 -33.07 -7.25 -9.33
C ALA A 51 -34.56 -7.21 -9.66
N THR A 52 -34.90 -7.47 -10.93
CA THR A 52 -36.27 -7.44 -11.46
C THR A 52 -36.96 -8.81 -11.48
N GLY A 53 -36.37 -9.85 -10.88
CA GLY A 53 -36.97 -11.20 -10.90
C GLY A 53 -36.16 -12.31 -10.22
N LEU A 54 -34.95 -12.04 -9.73
CA LEU A 54 -34.16 -13.01 -8.96
C LEU A 54 -34.56 -13.06 -7.47
N ILE A 55 -35.03 -11.93 -6.95
CA ILE A 55 -35.35 -11.71 -5.53
C ILE A 55 -36.82 -11.32 -5.44
N GLU A 56 -37.58 -12.04 -4.62
CA GLU A 56 -39.00 -11.74 -4.39
C GLU A 56 -39.15 -10.65 -3.32
N ARG A 57 -40.34 -10.05 -3.26
CA ARG A 57 -40.64 -9.04 -2.23
C ARG A 57 -40.50 -9.64 -0.83
N GLY A 58 -39.81 -8.94 0.06
CA GLY A 58 -39.49 -9.41 1.42
C GLY A 58 -38.31 -10.40 1.47
N GLU A 59 -37.70 -10.72 0.33
CA GLU A 59 -36.41 -11.43 0.27
C GLU A 59 -35.24 -10.44 0.10
N ILE A 60 -34.07 -10.82 0.60
CA ILE A 60 -32.81 -10.12 0.34
C ILE A 60 -31.78 -11.11 -0.17
N GLY A 61 -31.31 -10.86 -1.39
CA GLY A 61 -30.20 -11.56 -2.00
C GLY A 61 -28.90 -11.18 -1.32
N ILE A 62 -28.18 -12.15 -0.76
CA ILE A 62 -26.84 -11.91 -0.22
C ILE A 62 -25.82 -12.85 -0.87
N CYS A 63 -24.62 -12.31 -1.11
CA CYS A 63 -23.50 -13.06 -1.67
C CYS A 63 -22.70 -13.79 -0.57
N ARG A 64 -21.81 -14.71 -0.97
CA ARG A 64 -20.99 -15.47 -0.01
C ARG A 64 -20.17 -14.58 0.93
N THR A 65 -19.70 -13.44 0.44
CA THR A 65 -18.93 -12.49 1.24
C THR A 65 -19.74 -12.00 2.44
N VAL A 66 -21.03 -11.73 2.26
CA VAL A 66 -21.93 -11.28 3.34
C VAL A 66 -22.31 -12.45 4.27
N THR A 67 -22.53 -13.65 3.73
CA THR A 67 -22.85 -14.83 4.55
C THR A 67 -21.72 -15.21 5.48
N ASP A 68 -20.48 -15.17 4.98
CA ASP A 68 -19.29 -15.54 5.75
C ASP A 68 -19.07 -14.55 6.91
N HIS A 69 -19.39 -13.27 6.69
CA HIS A 69 -19.26 -12.24 7.72
C HIS A 69 -20.37 -12.29 8.77
N LEU A 70 -21.63 -12.45 8.34
CA LEU A 70 -22.78 -12.50 9.25
C LEU A 70 -22.99 -13.89 9.86
N GLU A 71 -22.37 -14.94 9.31
CA GLU A 71 -22.63 -16.36 9.62
C GLU A 71 -24.13 -16.71 9.49
N ILE A 72 -24.75 -16.26 8.41
CA ILE A 72 -26.16 -16.52 8.11
C ILE A 72 -26.32 -17.41 6.87
N GLY A 73 -27.22 -18.39 6.98
CA GLY A 73 -27.57 -19.32 5.90
C GLY A 73 -28.81 -18.91 5.12
N ASP A 74 -29.11 -19.69 4.08
CA ASP A 74 -30.30 -19.49 3.25
C ASP A 74 -31.59 -19.56 4.08
N GLY A 75 -32.53 -18.68 3.79
CA GLY A 75 -33.80 -18.57 4.51
C GLY A 75 -33.72 -17.96 5.92
N GLY A 76 -32.54 -17.55 6.40
CA GLY A 76 -32.41 -16.80 7.66
C GLY A 76 -33.08 -15.43 7.60
N GLU A 77 -33.36 -14.81 8.75
CA GLU A 77 -33.98 -13.49 8.82
C GLU A 77 -32.96 -12.42 9.24
N VAL A 78 -32.87 -11.33 8.49
CA VAL A 78 -32.02 -10.17 8.82
C VAL A 78 -32.84 -8.90 8.98
N GLU A 79 -32.35 -8.01 9.84
CA GLU A 79 -32.84 -6.64 9.92
C GLU A 79 -32.00 -5.73 9.03
N LEU A 80 -32.66 -4.93 8.20
CA LEU A 80 -32.06 -4.03 7.25
C LEU A 80 -32.44 -2.58 7.57
N TYR A 81 -31.44 -1.70 7.59
CA TYR A 81 -31.59 -0.26 7.86
C TYR A 81 -30.90 0.56 6.77
N PRO A 82 -31.53 1.57 6.16
CA PRO A 82 -30.84 2.54 5.32
C PRO A 82 -29.71 3.24 6.09
N VAL A 83 -28.59 3.46 5.42
CA VAL A 83 -27.43 4.16 6.00
C VAL A 83 -27.12 5.38 5.15
N SER A 84 -27.04 6.54 5.80
CA SER A 84 -26.60 7.76 5.14
C SER A 84 -25.15 7.64 4.67
N LYS A 85 -24.79 8.41 3.64
CA LYS A 85 -23.41 8.52 3.19
C LYS A 85 -22.51 8.99 4.36
N PRO A 86 -21.28 8.49 4.47
CA PRO A 86 -20.38 8.94 5.51
C PRO A 86 -20.00 10.41 5.29
N MET A 87 -19.71 11.12 6.39
CA MET A 87 -19.36 12.55 6.35
C MET A 87 -18.13 12.83 5.49
N SER A 88 -17.23 11.86 5.35
CA SER A 88 -16.06 11.92 4.45
C SER A 88 -16.42 12.19 2.99
N VAL A 89 -17.64 11.88 2.53
CA VAL A 89 -18.09 12.23 1.17
C VAL A 89 -18.21 13.74 0.99
N GLU A 90 -18.62 14.47 2.04
CA GLU A 90 -18.65 15.94 2.01
C GLU A 90 -17.24 16.53 1.95
N PHE A 91 -16.29 15.91 2.65
CA PHE A 91 -14.88 16.31 2.60
C PHE A 91 -14.26 16.01 1.23
N ILE A 92 -14.60 14.88 0.61
CA ILE A 92 -14.18 14.58 -0.76
C ILE A 92 -14.74 15.63 -1.72
N ARG A 93 -16.03 16.01 -1.59
CA ARG A 93 -16.61 17.09 -2.40
C ARG A 93 -15.86 18.41 -2.21
N LYS A 94 -15.57 18.79 -0.96
CA LYS A 94 -14.77 19.98 -0.63
C LYS A 94 -13.40 19.95 -1.34
N LYS A 95 -12.75 18.77 -1.41
CA LYS A 95 -11.48 18.61 -2.15
C LYS A 95 -11.67 18.69 -3.66
N MET A 96 -12.76 18.14 -4.19
CA MET A 96 -13.14 18.28 -5.61
C MET A 96 -13.41 19.74 -6.00
N ASP A 97 -13.87 20.57 -5.06
CA ASP A 97 -14.04 22.01 -5.26
C ASP A 97 -12.70 22.78 -5.14
N GLY A 98 -11.58 22.06 -4.94
CA GLY A 98 -10.23 22.63 -4.88
C GLY A 98 -9.84 23.21 -3.52
N HIS A 99 -10.60 22.93 -2.46
CA HIS A 99 -10.31 23.46 -1.12
C HIS A 99 -9.34 22.55 -0.34
N LYS A 100 -8.51 23.18 0.51
CA LYS A 100 -7.65 22.49 1.47
C LYS A 100 -8.50 21.78 2.52
N LEU A 101 -8.16 20.53 2.81
CA LEU A 101 -8.77 19.76 3.88
C LEU A 101 -8.09 20.03 5.22
N THR A 102 -8.84 19.91 6.32
CA THR A 102 -8.25 19.92 7.67
C THR A 102 -7.70 18.54 8.04
N ARG A 103 -6.93 18.48 9.13
CA ARG A 103 -6.40 17.23 9.67
C ARG A 103 -7.51 16.23 10.00
N GLU A 104 -8.60 16.71 10.60
CA GLU A 104 -9.74 15.90 11.04
C GLU A 104 -10.50 15.35 9.82
N GLU A 105 -10.69 16.17 8.79
CA GLU A 105 -11.33 15.78 7.53
C GLU A 105 -10.53 14.68 6.82
N ILE A 106 -9.20 14.84 6.70
CA ILE A 106 -8.32 13.82 6.12
C ILE A 106 -8.33 12.55 6.97
N SER A 107 -8.25 12.65 8.30
CA SER A 107 -8.31 11.49 9.19
C SER A 107 -9.62 10.72 9.01
N SER A 108 -10.74 11.42 8.84
CA SER A 108 -12.04 10.80 8.58
C SER A 108 -12.07 10.07 7.24
N ILE A 109 -11.56 10.69 6.17
CA ILE A 109 -11.47 10.04 4.85
C ILE A 109 -10.64 8.76 4.95
N ILE A 110 -9.43 8.83 5.50
CA ILE A 110 -8.54 7.66 5.59
C ILE A 110 -9.17 6.54 6.44
N LYS A 111 -9.81 6.86 7.57
CA LYS A 111 -10.53 5.88 8.39
C LYS A 111 -11.66 5.22 7.60
N ASP A 112 -12.43 5.99 6.85
CA ASP A 112 -13.54 5.45 6.06
C ASP A 112 -13.06 4.59 4.87
N ILE A 113 -11.90 4.91 4.29
CA ILE A 113 -11.20 4.04 3.32
C ILE A 113 -10.85 2.72 4.00
N VAL A 114 -10.16 2.73 5.14
CA VAL A 114 -9.74 1.52 5.86
C VAL A 114 -10.92 0.67 6.31
N ASN A 115 -12.02 1.29 6.72
CA ASN A 115 -13.23 0.60 7.16
C ASN A 115 -14.14 0.13 6.01
N ASN A 116 -13.77 0.32 4.74
CA ASN A 116 -14.61 0.04 3.56
C ASN A 116 -15.93 0.83 3.54
N ALA A 117 -16.00 1.94 4.28
CA ALA A 117 -17.18 2.80 4.32
C ALA A 117 -17.33 3.59 3.02
N LEU A 118 -16.22 3.95 2.36
CA LEU A 118 -16.24 4.55 1.02
C LEU A 118 -16.33 3.49 -0.09
N ASN A 119 -17.15 3.77 -1.09
CA ASN A 119 -17.24 2.94 -2.30
C ASN A 119 -16.21 3.35 -3.37
N GLU A 120 -16.12 2.57 -4.45
CA GLU A 120 -15.14 2.83 -5.52
C GLU A 120 -15.37 4.17 -6.21
N ILE A 121 -16.62 4.64 -6.33
CA ILE A 121 -16.94 5.94 -6.92
C ILE A 121 -16.37 7.06 -6.05
N GLU A 122 -16.62 7.02 -4.75
CA GLU A 122 -16.15 8.04 -3.80
C GLU A 122 -14.62 7.98 -3.64
N LEU A 123 -14.04 6.78 -3.60
CA LEU A 123 -12.59 6.61 -3.57
C LEU A 123 -11.93 7.13 -4.85
N SER A 124 -12.51 6.85 -6.02
CA SER A 124 -12.08 7.43 -7.30
C SER A 124 -12.17 8.93 -7.31
N ALA A 125 -13.26 9.49 -6.79
CA ALA A 125 -13.42 10.93 -6.67
C ALA A 125 -12.34 11.55 -5.78
N PHE A 126 -11.98 10.90 -4.66
CA PHE A 126 -10.87 11.34 -3.81
C PHE A 126 -9.53 11.31 -4.55
N VAL A 127 -9.18 10.18 -5.19
CA VAL A 127 -7.94 10.02 -5.97
C VAL A 127 -7.85 11.08 -7.08
N LEU A 128 -8.91 11.23 -7.87
CA LEU A 128 -8.96 12.21 -8.97
C LEU A 128 -8.91 13.65 -8.46
N SER A 129 -9.57 13.96 -7.34
CA SER A 129 -9.48 15.30 -6.74
C SER A 129 -8.04 15.64 -6.33
N ASN A 130 -7.28 14.66 -5.79
CA ASN A 130 -5.86 14.84 -5.48
C ASN A 130 -4.98 14.88 -6.74
N TYR A 131 -5.37 14.19 -7.81
CA TYR A 131 -4.69 14.27 -9.10
C TYR A 131 -4.82 15.68 -9.73
N PHE A 132 -6.01 16.26 -9.71
CA PHE A 132 -6.28 17.57 -10.33
C PHE A 132 -5.89 18.76 -9.44
N HIS A 133 -6.15 18.69 -8.13
CA HIS A 133 -5.94 19.81 -7.21
C HIS A 133 -4.71 19.66 -6.32
N GLY A 134 -4.07 18.48 -6.30
CA GLY A 134 -2.92 18.21 -5.45
C GLY A 134 -3.25 18.21 -3.95
N MET A 135 -2.21 18.22 -3.14
CA MET A 135 -2.25 18.47 -1.70
C MET A 135 -1.04 19.31 -1.33
N ASP A 136 -1.18 20.18 -0.34
CA ASP A 136 -0.01 20.81 0.27
C ASP A 136 0.68 19.88 1.28
N PHE A 137 1.83 20.31 1.80
CA PHE A 137 2.61 19.48 2.73
C PHE A 137 1.92 19.19 4.06
N ASP A 138 1.01 20.06 4.51
CA ASP A 138 0.26 19.78 5.74
C ASP A 138 -0.75 18.67 5.47
N GLU A 139 -1.48 18.75 4.35
CA GLU A 139 -2.41 17.70 3.92
C GLU A 139 -1.70 16.36 3.70
N ILE A 140 -0.53 16.36 3.03
CA ILE A 140 0.27 15.14 2.82
C ILE A 140 0.74 14.57 4.17
N GLU A 141 1.23 15.41 5.09
CA GLU A 141 1.65 14.97 6.42
C GLU A 141 0.48 14.34 7.20
N TRP A 142 -0.67 15.01 7.22
CA TRP A 142 -1.86 14.52 7.92
C TRP A 142 -2.37 13.20 7.32
N ALA A 143 -2.39 13.08 5.99
CA ALA A 143 -2.74 11.85 5.31
C ALA A 143 -1.77 10.73 5.67
N THR A 144 -0.46 11.00 5.62
CA THR A 144 0.57 10.02 5.95
C THR A 144 0.44 9.52 7.39
N ARG A 145 0.24 10.44 8.35
CA ARG A 145 0.04 10.07 9.76
C ARG A 145 -1.24 9.27 9.96
N ALA A 146 -2.35 9.67 9.33
CA ALA A 146 -3.60 8.93 9.42
C ALA A 146 -3.44 7.50 8.85
N MET A 147 -2.76 7.34 7.72
CA MET A 147 -2.48 6.01 7.13
C MET A 147 -1.65 5.13 8.07
N ILE A 148 -0.65 5.70 8.75
CA ILE A 148 0.15 5.01 9.78
C ILE A 148 -0.73 4.62 10.97
N GLU A 149 -1.58 5.52 11.46
CA GLU A 149 -2.42 5.31 12.64
C GLU A 149 -3.54 4.28 12.43
N THR A 150 -4.05 4.15 11.21
CA THR A 150 -5.12 3.21 10.87
C THR A 150 -4.65 1.80 10.52
N GLY A 151 -3.34 1.54 10.52
CA GLY A 151 -2.76 0.24 10.24
C GLY A 151 -1.99 -0.35 11.42
N GLU A 152 -1.55 -1.59 11.25
CA GLU A 152 -0.61 -2.24 12.15
C GLU A 152 0.76 -1.55 12.13
N LYS A 153 1.45 -1.58 13.28
CA LYS A 153 2.76 -0.98 13.45
C LYS A 153 3.74 -2.01 14.00
N VAL A 154 4.94 -2.02 13.44
CA VAL A 154 6.06 -2.81 13.96
C VAL A 154 6.92 -1.90 14.82
N THR A 155 7.18 -2.32 16.06
CA THR A 155 8.10 -1.63 16.97
C THR A 155 9.19 -2.57 17.43
N PHE A 156 10.44 -2.10 17.33
CA PHE A 156 11.63 -2.80 17.77
C PHE A 156 12.16 -2.15 19.05
N GLU A 157 12.42 -2.96 20.09
CA GLU A 157 12.88 -2.44 21.39
C GLU A 157 14.35 -1.99 21.37
N LYS A 158 15.16 -2.62 20.50
CA LYS A 158 16.59 -2.40 20.38
C LYS A 158 17.00 -2.33 18.91
N GLY A 159 18.18 -1.78 18.66
CA GLY A 159 18.74 -1.66 17.32
C GLY A 159 18.29 -0.40 16.58
N ILE A 160 19.02 -0.09 15.51
CA ILE A 160 18.70 1.02 14.61
C ILE A 160 17.92 0.42 13.44
N VAL A 161 16.64 0.80 13.34
CA VAL A 161 15.75 0.35 12.27
C VAL A 161 15.92 1.25 11.07
N VAL A 162 16.21 0.64 9.93
CA VAL A 162 16.45 1.30 8.66
C VAL A 162 15.59 0.69 7.57
N ASP A 163 15.31 1.44 6.51
CA ASP A 163 14.65 0.88 5.34
C ASP A 163 15.14 1.54 4.04
N LYS A 164 14.88 0.86 2.94
CA LYS A 164 15.16 1.31 1.58
C LYS A 164 13.86 1.20 0.79
N HIS A 165 13.47 2.26 0.09
CA HIS A 165 12.41 2.19 -0.93
C HIS A 165 12.93 2.53 -2.33
N SER A 166 12.25 2.04 -3.37
CA SER A 166 12.45 2.46 -4.75
C SER A 166 11.09 2.87 -5.28
N ILE A 167 10.95 4.06 -5.84
CA ILE A 167 9.69 4.47 -6.51
C ILE A 167 9.38 3.59 -7.74
N GLY A 168 10.39 2.85 -8.22
CA GLY A 168 10.24 1.84 -9.25
C GLY A 168 10.24 2.43 -10.66
N GLY A 169 9.54 1.76 -11.57
CA GLY A 169 9.48 2.17 -12.98
C GLY A 169 10.66 1.74 -13.85
N VAL A 170 11.59 0.94 -13.31
CA VAL A 170 12.73 0.40 -14.06
C VAL A 170 12.71 -1.13 -14.00
N PRO A 171 12.75 -1.82 -15.16
CA PRO A 171 12.77 -3.28 -15.20
C PRO A 171 14.00 -3.88 -14.50
N GLY A 172 13.85 -5.06 -13.91
CA GLY A 172 14.97 -5.79 -13.32
C GLY A 172 15.50 -5.21 -12.02
N ASN A 173 14.75 -4.39 -11.28
CA ASN A 173 15.26 -3.74 -10.07
C ASN A 173 15.23 -4.67 -8.83
N LYS A 174 16.04 -5.73 -8.86
CA LYS A 174 16.23 -6.70 -7.75
C LYS A 174 17.22 -6.28 -6.67
N ILE A 175 17.65 -5.02 -6.63
CA ILE A 175 18.70 -4.57 -5.68
C ILE A 175 18.32 -4.81 -4.23
N SER A 176 17.03 -4.81 -3.89
CA SER A 176 16.56 -5.04 -2.50
C SER A 176 17.02 -6.40 -1.97
N LEU A 177 17.13 -7.42 -2.82
CA LEU A 177 17.62 -8.75 -2.43
C LEU A 177 19.11 -8.73 -2.05
N ILE A 178 19.86 -7.70 -2.46
CA ILE A 178 21.29 -7.53 -2.13
C ILE A 178 21.45 -6.55 -0.97
N VAL A 179 20.72 -5.42 -1.02
CA VAL A 179 20.81 -4.37 0.00
C VAL A 179 20.40 -4.89 1.38
N VAL A 180 19.31 -5.67 1.47
CA VAL A 180 18.80 -6.16 2.75
C VAL A 180 19.83 -7.05 3.48
N PRO A 181 20.42 -8.08 2.84
CA PRO A 181 21.49 -8.87 3.46
C PRO A 181 22.71 -8.05 3.88
N ILE A 182 23.19 -7.11 3.05
CA ILE A 182 24.35 -6.27 3.39
C ILE A 182 24.08 -5.45 4.65
N VAL A 183 22.90 -4.81 4.72
CA VAL A 183 22.50 -3.99 5.84
C VAL A 183 22.31 -4.83 7.11
N ALA A 184 21.64 -5.99 7.00
CA ALA A 184 21.47 -6.90 8.12
C ALA A 184 22.82 -7.42 8.66
N ALA A 185 23.77 -7.75 7.77
CA ALA A 185 25.11 -8.20 8.14
C ALA A 185 25.94 -7.12 8.85
N SER A 186 25.61 -5.83 8.70
CA SER A 186 26.22 -4.73 9.45
C SER A 186 25.70 -4.56 10.89
N GLY A 187 24.72 -5.37 11.30
CA GLY A 187 24.09 -5.30 12.63
C GLY A 187 22.92 -4.31 12.75
N LEU A 188 22.45 -3.75 11.63
CA LEU A 188 21.24 -2.92 11.57
C LEU A 188 19.98 -3.79 11.42
N LEU A 189 18.83 -3.23 11.77
CA LEU A 189 17.53 -3.87 11.57
C LEU A 189 16.87 -3.34 10.28
N ILE A 190 16.54 -4.21 9.33
CA ILE A 190 15.91 -3.83 8.05
C ILE A 190 14.66 -4.69 7.73
N PRO A 191 13.49 -4.34 8.30
CA PRO A 191 12.22 -5.04 8.08
C PRO A 191 11.57 -4.61 6.74
N LYS A 192 12.17 -5.04 5.62
CA LYS A 192 11.79 -4.56 4.29
C LYS A 192 10.45 -5.17 3.84
N THR A 193 9.41 -4.33 3.79
CA THR A 193 8.14 -4.69 3.14
C THR A 193 8.12 -4.21 1.68
N ALA A 194 7.67 -5.06 0.77
CA ALA A 194 7.57 -4.78 -0.66
C ALA A 194 6.19 -5.12 -1.22
N SER A 195 5.75 -4.40 -2.26
CA SER A 195 4.59 -4.81 -3.05
C SER A 195 4.97 -5.87 -4.09
N ARG A 196 3.96 -6.55 -4.60
CA ARG A 196 4.05 -7.33 -5.84
C ARG A 196 4.07 -6.39 -7.04
N ALA A 197 4.42 -6.95 -8.20
CA ALA A 197 4.27 -6.28 -9.47
C ALA A 197 2.82 -5.83 -9.67
N ILE A 198 2.66 -4.57 -10.07
CA ILE A 198 1.38 -4.02 -10.53
C ILE A 198 1.49 -3.78 -12.04
N THR A 199 2.44 -2.94 -12.45
CA THR A 199 2.75 -2.63 -13.86
C THR A 199 4.10 -3.19 -14.32
N SER A 200 4.95 -3.68 -13.40
CA SER A 200 6.26 -4.23 -13.72
C SER A 200 6.19 -5.72 -14.07
N ALA A 201 7.23 -6.24 -14.71
CA ALA A 201 7.35 -7.68 -14.97
C ALA A 201 7.62 -8.50 -13.69
N SER A 202 8.17 -7.87 -12.64
CA SER A 202 8.42 -8.47 -11.33
C SER A 202 8.46 -7.38 -10.26
N GLY A 203 7.83 -7.63 -9.11
CA GLY A 203 8.02 -6.86 -7.89
C GLY A 203 9.02 -7.56 -6.96
N THR A 204 9.63 -6.82 -6.03
CA THR A 204 10.57 -7.41 -5.06
C THR A 204 9.94 -8.55 -4.26
N ALA A 205 8.66 -8.47 -3.92
CA ALA A 205 7.95 -9.57 -3.26
C ALA A 205 7.85 -10.82 -4.16
N ASP A 206 7.54 -10.66 -5.45
CA ASP A 206 7.47 -11.79 -6.39
C ASP A 206 8.85 -12.44 -6.56
N THR A 207 9.92 -11.63 -6.64
CA THR A 207 11.29 -12.15 -6.73
C THR A 207 11.69 -12.92 -5.47
N MET A 208 11.36 -12.40 -4.29
CA MET A 208 11.66 -13.06 -3.02
C MET A 208 10.84 -14.34 -2.83
N GLU A 209 9.60 -14.37 -3.33
CA GLU A 209 8.71 -15.54 -3.25
C GLU A 209 9.26 -16.78 -3.96
N VAL A 210 10.12 -16.60 -4.97
CA VAL A 210 10.86 -17.70 -5.60
C VAL A 210 11.78 -18.41 -4.61
N LEU A 211 12.29 -17.68 -3.61
CA LEU A 211 13.31 -18.15 -2.68
C LEU A 211 12.77 -18.51 -1.30
N ALA A 212 11.75 -17.81 -0.81
CA ALA A 212 11.16 -18.03 0.50
C ALA A 212 9.71 -17.56 0.58
N ASN A 213 8.98 -17.98 1.62
CA ASN A 213 7.65 -17.45 1.89
C ASN A 213 7.72 -15.94 2.20
N VAL A 214 6.89 -15.16 1.50
CA VAL A 214 6.77 -13.70 1.68
C VAL A 214 5.47 -13.29 2.39
N ASN A 215 4.55 -14.23 2.57
CA ASN A 215 3.28 -14.01 3.28
C ASN A 215 3.54 -14.21 4.77
N LEU A 216 3.97 -13.13 5.44
CA LEU A 216 4.35 -13.13 6.85
C LEU A 216 3.45 -12.18 7.64
N SER A 217 3.10 -12.57 8.86
CA SER A 217 2.41 -11.69 9.81
C SER A 217 3.34 -10.59 10.33
N VAL A 218 2.77 -9.58 10.98
CA VAL A 218 3.53 -8.49 11.62
C VAL A 218 4.44 -9.03 12.73
N GLU A 219 3.97 -10.02 13.48
CA GLU A 219 4.72 -10.71 14.53
C GLU A 219 5.90 -11.51 13.96
N GLU A 220 5.67 -12.26 12.87
CA GLU A 220 6.73 -13.01 12.19
C GLU A 220 7.80 -12.07 11.61
N ILE A 221 7.39 -10.95 11.00
CA ILE A 221 8.31 -9.91 10.52
C ILE A 221 9.18 -9.39 11.66
N LYS A 222 8.57 -9.09 12.82
CA LYS A 222 9.29 -8.61 14.00
C LYS A 222 10.29 -9.67 14.49
N GLU A 223 9.84 -10.90 14.72
CA GLU A 223 10.66 -11.99 15.25
C GLU A 223 11.86 -12.29 14.33
N ILE A 224 11.62 -12.41 13.03
CA ILE A 224 12.70 -12.67 12.05
C ILE A 224 13.70 -11.51 12.06
N THR A 225 13.22 -10.27 12.01
CA THR A 225 14.10 -9.10 11.98
C THR A 225 14.93 -8.98 13.25
N GLU A 226 14.36 -9.22 14.44
CA GLU A 226 15.11 -9.22 15.71
C GLU A 226 16.14 -10.34 15.79
N ARG A 227 15.87 -11.49 15.17
CA ARG A 227 16.75 -12.66 15.21
C ARG A 227 17.89 -12.60 14.19
N VAL A 228 17.63 -12.18 12.96
CA VAL A 228 18.61 -12.23 11.85
C VAL A 228 18.96 -10.86 11.25
N GLY A 229 18.38 -9.78 11.75
CA GLY A 229 18.67 -8.40 11.33
C GLY A 229 17.84 -7.90 10.14
N GLY A 230 17.25 -8.78 9.33
CA GLY A 230 16.46 -8.32 8.17
C GLY A 230 15.49 -9.35 7.63
N VAL A 231 14.45 -8.86 6.95
CA VAL A 231 13.45 -9.68 6.27
C VAL A 231 12.96 -8.96 5.01
N ILE A 232 12.58 -9.72 3.98
CA ILE A 232 11.86 -9.22 2.81
C ILE A 232 10.49 -9.88 2.81
N ALA A 233 9.44 -9.09 3.10
CA ALA A 233 8.07 -9.57 3.19
C ALA A 233 7.15 -8.87 2.18
N TRP A 234 6.05 -9.51 1.81
CA TRP A 234 5.00 -8.88 1.02
C TRP A 234 4.13 -8.00 1.90
N GLY A 235 4.08 -6.70 1.59
CA GLY A 235 3.30 -5.72 2.35
C GLY A 235 1.80 -6.04 2.39
N GLY A 236 1.24 -6.63 1.33
CA GLY A 236 -0.20 -6.94 1.27
C GLY A 236 -0.64 -8.11 2.15
N ALA A 237 0.30 -8.91 2.68
CA ALA A 237 0.00 -9.90 3.72
C ALA A 237 -0.07 -9.27 5.12
N THR A 238 0.34 -8.00 5.25
CA THR A 238 0.34 -7.25 6.50
C THR A 238 -0.76 -6.20 6.46
N ASN A 239 -1.37 -5.90 7.60
CA ASN A 239 -2.32 -4.80 7.70
C ASN A 239 -1.59 -3.45 7.93
N ILE A 240 -0.40 -3.27 7.33
CA ILE A 240 0.44 -2.07 7.44
C ILE A 240 0.00 -1.05 6.41
N ALA A 241 -0.38 0.16 6.87
CA ALA A 241 -0.90 1.24 6.03
C ALA A 241 -2.01 0.78 5.03
N PRO A 242 -3.09 0.12 5.51
CA PRO A 242 -4.05 -0.58 4.66
C PRO A 242 -4.87 0.33 3.72
N ALA A 243 -4.89 1.64 3.97
CA ALA A 243 -5.48 2.61 3.05
C ALA A 243 -4.75 2.64 1.70
N ASP A 244 -3.44 2.38 1.70
CA ASP A 244 -2.59 2.41 0.51
C ASP A 244 -3.06 1.40 -0.54
N ASP A 245 -3.17 0.13 -0.14
CA ASP A 245 -3.59 -0.95 -1.04
C ASP A 245 -4.97 -0.68 -1.66
N LYS A 246 -5.86 0.01 -0.92
CA LYS A 246 -7.19 0.37 -1.41
C LYS A 246 -7.14 1.51 -2.40
N ILE A 247 -6.35 2.55 -2.13
CA ILE A 247 -6.15 3.69 -3.03
C ILE A 247 -5.55 3.21 -4.36
N ILE A 248 -4.54 2.33 -4.28
CA ILE A 248 -3.84 1.76 -5.45
C ILE A 248 -4.81 1.00 -6.39
N ARG A 249 -5.83 0.32 -5.86
CA ARG A 249 -6.84 -0.40 -6.68
C ARG A 249 -7.56 0.51 -7.66
N VAL A 250 -7.66 1.80 -7.36
CA VAL A 250 -8.34 2.78 -8.19
C VAL A 250 -7.35 3.56 -9.06
N GLU A 251 -6.16 3.84 -8.54
CA GLU A 251 -5.07 4.45 -9.30
C GLU A 251 -4.65 3.58 -10.49
N TYR A 252 -4.56 2.26 -10.30
CA TYR A 252 -4.03 1.34 -11.31
C TYR A 252 -4.87 1.28 -12.61
N PRO A 253 -6.19 1.03 -12.57
CA PRO A 253 -7.01 1.05 -13.77
C PRO A 253 -6.99 2.40 -14.52
N LEU A 254 -6.80 3.50 -13.77
CA LEU A 254 -6.73 4.84 -14.32
C LEU A 254 -5.32 5.21 -14.83
N SER A 255 -4.30 4.38 -14.54
CA SER A 255 -2.89 4.65 -14.88
C SER A 255 -2.39 6.01 -14.39
N ILE A 256 -2.84 6.42 -13.19
CA ILE A 256 -2.42 7.66 -12.52
C ILE A 256 -1.67 7.33 -11.22
N ASP A 257 -0.76 8.21 -10.82
CA ASP A 257 0.03 8.10 -9.58
C ASP A 257 0.19 9.51 -9.00
N PRO A 258 -0.85 10.07 -8.35
CA PRO A 258 -0.84 11.44 -7.87
C PRO A 258 0.30 11.66 -6.86
N LYS A 259 1.13 12.67 -7.10
CA LYS A 259 2.33 12.94 -6.27
C LYS A 259 2.05 12.95 -4.75
N PRO A 260 0.98 13.59 -4.23
CA PRO A 260 0.62 13.51 -2.81
C PRO A 260 0.42 12.09 -2.29
N GLN A 261 -0.28 11.25 -3.06
CA GLN A 261 -0.60 9.88 -2.68
C GLN A 261 0.63 8.99 -2.76
N LEU A 262 1.50 9.16 -3.77
CA LEU A 262 2.81 8.51 -3.84
C LEU A 262 3.64 8.79 -2.57
N LEU A 263 3.76 10.07 -2.19
CA LEU A 263 4.53 10.48 -1.01
C LEU A 263 3.93 9.87 0.26
N ALA A 264 2.62 10.00 0.46
CA ALA A 264 1.93 9.48 1.64
C ALA A 264 1.99 7.96 1.74
N SER A 265 1.73 7.25 0.64
CA SER A 265 1.82 5.79 0.51
C SER A 265 3.18 5.28 0.96
N VAL A 266 4.24 5.79 0.30
CA VAL A 266 5.61 5.33 0.54
C VAL A 266 5.99 5.61 1.98
N MET A 267 5.80 6.84 2.46
CA MET A 267 6.23 7.22 3.81
C MET A 267 5.40 6.59 4.91
N ALA A 268 4.10 6.32 4.68
CA ALA A 268 3.25 5.66 5.68
C ALA A 268 3.74 4.24 5.97
N LYS A 269 4.05 3.45 4.94
CA LYS A 269 4.61 2.10 5.11
C LYS A 269 5.93 2.13 5.88
N LYS A 270 6.78 3.14 5.63
CA LYS A 270 8.11 3.27 6.26
C LYS A 270 8.01 3.70 7.71
N GLY A 271 7.11 4.63 8.02
CA GLY A 271 6.83 5.04 9.39
C GLY A 271 6.18 3.94 10.22
N ALA A 272 5.31 3.13 9.62
CA ALA A 272 4.60 2.06 10.31
C ALA A 272 5.50 0.86 10.70
N ILE A 273 6.57 0.58 9.95
CA ILE A 273 7.56 -0.44 10.32
C ILE A 273 8.63 0.06 11.32
N GLY A 274 8.50 1.29 11.81
CA GLY A 274 9.41 1.88 12.80
C GLY A 274 10.78 2.31 12.26
N ALA A 275 10.95 2.41 10.93
CA ALA A 275 12.23 2.84 10.35
C ALA A 275 12.56 4.29 10.71
N LYS A 276 13.80 4.55 11.16
CA LYS A 276 14.29 5.90 11.48
C LYS A 276 15.12 6.52 10.36
N HIS A 277 15.89 5.69 9.65
CA HIS A 277 16.71 6.11 8.50
C HIS A 277 16.21 5.43 7.24
N ILE A 278 15.92 6.21 6.21
CA ILE A 278 15.28 5.71 4.99
C ILE A 278 16.03 6.22 3.77
N VAL A 279 16.46 5.31 2.90
CA VAL A 279 16.95 5.67 1.57
C VAL A 279 15.85 5.50 0.52
N ILE A 280 15.53 6.56 -0.21
CA ILE A 280 14.61 6.52 -1.35
C ILE A 280 15.41 6.56 -2.65
N ASP A 281 15.37 5.47 -3.42
CA ASP A 281 15.91 5.40 -4.78
C ASP A 281 14.89 5.92 -5.77
N ILE A 282 15.33 6.92 -6.53
CA ILE A 282 14.55 7.57 -7.59
C ILE A 282 15.29 7.29 -8.90
N PRO A 283 14.90 6.25 -9.64
CA PRO A 283 15.44 6.03 -10.96
C PRO A 283 14.98 7.12 -11.91
N VAL A 284 15.94 7.72 -12.62
CA VAL A 284 15.73 8.82 -13.55
C VAL A 284 16.20 8.43 -14.94
N GLY A 285 15.34 8.61 -15.94
CA GLY A 285 15.68 8.40 -17.34
C GLY A 285 14.48 8.10 -18.22
N ALA A 286 14.73 8.02 -19.53
CA ALA A 286 13.71 7.71 -20.51
C ALA A 286 13.01 6.37 -20.20
N GLY A 287 11.68 6.37 -20.21
CA GLY A 287 10.86 5.19 -19.93
C GLY A 287 10.70 4.85 -18.44
N SER A 288 11.39 5.55 -17.53
CA SER A 288 11.15 5.42 -16.09
C SER A 288 10.02 6.37 -15.63
N LYS A 289 9.55 6.19 -14.38
CA LYS A 289 8.53 7.07 -13.78
C LYS A 289 8.98 8.54 -13.74
N VAL A 290 10.28 8.80 -13.62
CA VAL A 290 10.85 10.14 -13.53
C VAL A 290 11.78 10.39 -14.72
N ALA A 291 11.31 11.17 -15.69
CA ALA A 291 12.01 11.32 -16.96
C ALA A 291 13.31 12.15 -16.86
N THR A 292 13.37 13.14 -15.97
CA THR A 292 14.49 14.12 -15.92
C THR A 292 15.05 14.28 -14.51
N VAL A 293 16.30 14.71 -14.43
CA VAL A 293 17.02 14.90 -13.16
C VAL A 293 16.37 16.01 -12.34
N GLU A 294 15.84 17.04 -12.98
CA GLU A 294 15.14 18.15 -12.34
C GLU A 294 13.90 17.65 -11.59
N LYS A 295 13.04 16.87 -12.26
CA LYS A 295 11.87 16.24 -11.63
C LYS A 295 12.28 15.26 -10.52
N GLY A 296 13.39 14.55 -10.70
CA GLY A 296 13.96 13.70 -9.67
C GLY A 296 14.37 14.47 -8.42
N ARG A 297 15.02 15.64 -8.58
CA ARG A 297 15.40 16.53 -7.48
C ARG A 297 14.18 17.12 -6.77
N GLU A 298 13.17 17.54 -7.51
CA GLU A 298 11.90 18.01 -6.93
C GLU A 298 11.26 16.94 -6.05
N LEU A 299 11.10 15.72 -6.58
CA LEU A 299 10.55 14.60 -5.82
C LEU A 299 11.43 14.22 -4.62
N ALA A 300 12.75 14.26 -4.78
CA ALA A 300 13.69 14.02 -3.69
C ALA A 300 13.51 15.05 -2.54
N ASN A 301 13.40 16.33 -2.87
CA ASN A 301 13.15 17.39 -1.89
C ASN A 301 11.81 17.16 -1.19
N ASP A 302 10.78 16.72 -1.92
CA ASP A 302 9.47 16.44 -1.34
C ASP A 302 9.53 15.29 -0.32
N PHE A 303 10.24 14.20 -0.64
CA PHE A 303 10.46 13.09 0.30
C PHE A 303 11.26 13.50 1.53
N VAL A 304 12.29 14.33 1.37
CA VAL A 304 13.11 14.83 2.48
C VAL A 304 12.30 15.74 3.40
N GLU A 305 11.51 16.66 2.84
CA GLU A 305 10.67 17.57 3.63
C GLU A 305 9.56 16.81 4.37
N LEU A 306 8.90 15.86 3.72
CA LEU A 306 7.92 15.00 4.38
C LEU A 306 8.57 14.14 5.47
N GLY A 307 9.75 13.58 5.21
CA GLY A 307 10.54 12.86 6.20
C GLY A 307 10.82 13.70 7.44
N ARG A 308 11.33 14.93 7.25
CA ARG A 308 11.59 15.88 8.33
C ARG A 308 10.34 16.16 9.18
N ARG A 309 9.19 16.38 8.54
CA ARG A 309 7.91 16.60 9.23
C ARG A 309 7.47 15.39 10.04
N LEU A 310 7.68 14.19 9.52
CA LEU A 310 7.35 12.93 10.19
C LEU A 310 8.35 12.53 11.30
N GLY A 311 9.47 13.24 11.43
CA GLY A 311 10.56 12.88 12.34
C GLY A 311 11.42 11.72 11.85
N LEU A 312 11.50 11.54 10.52
CA LEU A 312 12.24 10.48 9.84
C LEU A 312 13.45 11.07 9.11
N ASN A 313 14.60 10.38 9.21
CA ASN A 313 15.81 10.76 8.49
C ASN A 313 15.77 10.15 7.09
N VAL A 314 15.40 10.95 6.10
CA VAL A 314 15.26 10.49 4.71
C VAL A 314 16.39 11.04 3.86
N THR A 315 17.03 10.17 3.07
CA THR A 315 17.97 10.55 2.02
C THR A 315 17.49 9.97 0.70
N CYS A 316 17.43 10.79 -0.34
CA CYS A 316 17.09 10.34 -1.68
C CYS A 316 18.35 10.16 -2.53
N VAL A 317 18.40 9.07 -3.30
CA VAL A 317 19.46 8.81 -4.27
C VAL A 317 18.85 8.79 -5.68
N LEU A 318 19.31 9.71 -6.53
CA LEU A 318 18.93 9.69 -7.94
C LEU A 318 19.81 8.68 -8.66
N THR A 319 19.20 7.67 -9.28
CA THR A 319 19.94 6.62 -10.01
C THR A 319 19.57 6.59 -11.47
N TYR A 320 20.41 6.03 -12.33
CA TYR A 320 20.10 5.92 -13.75
C TYR A 320 18.99 4.88 -13.98
N GLY A 321 17.92 5.29 -14.67
CA GLY A 321 16.74 4.47 -14.97
C GLY A 321 16.46 4.28 -16.45
N GLY A 322 17.36 4.70 -17.35
CA GLY A 322 17.15 4.60 -18.81
C GLY A 322 17.36 3.19 -19.39
N GLN A 323 17.71 2.20 -18.57
CA GLN A 323 17.87 0.81 -18.99
C GLN A 323 17.53 -0.15 -17.83
N PRO A 324 17.22 -1.43 -18.11
CA PRO A 324 17.06 -2.43 -17.06
C PRO A 324 18.27 -2.54 -16.14
N VAL A 325 18.02 -2.77 -14.84
CA VAL A 325 19.08 -3.03 -13.87
C VAL A 325 19.50 -4.49 -14.01
N GLY A 326 20.81 -4.78 -14.06
CA GLY A 326 21.33 -6.13 -14.30
C GLY A 326 21.12 -6.64 -15.73
N ARG A 327 20.94 -7.95 -15.91
CA ARG A 327 20.70 -8.60 -17.23
C ARG A 327 19.45 -9.47 -17.26
N THR A 328 18.66 -9.46 -16.19
CA THR A 328 17.47 -10.30 -16.04
C THR A 328 16.23 -9.48 -15.70
N VAL A 329 15.09 -9.94 -16.22
CA VAL A 329 13.75 -9.42 -15.93
C VAL A 329 12.82 -10.61 -15.71
N GLY A 330 12.02 -10.56 -14.65
CA GLY A 330 11.09 -11.62 -14.28
C GLY A 330 11.53 -12.37 -13.01
N PRO A 331 10.59 -12.85 -12.18
CA PRO A 331 10.89 -13.25 -10.80
C PRO A 331 12.04 -14.25 -10.65
N ALA A 332 11.99 -15.38 -11.36
CA ALA A 332 13.00 -16.44 -11.23
C ALA A 332 14.39 -16.02 -11.74
N LEU A 333 14.44 -15.29 -12.86
CA LEU A 333 15.69 -14.82 -13.45
C LEU A 333 16.31 -13.71 -12.61
N GLU A 334 15.49 -12.84 -12.02
CA GLU A 334 15.92 -11.79 -11.10
C GLU A 334 16.44 -12.38 -9.78
N ALA A 335 15.76 -13.38 -9.23
CA ALA A 335 16.19 -14.09 -8.02
C ALA A 335 17.55 -14.77 -8.24
N GLN A 336 17.71 -15.48 -9.36
CA GLN A 336 18.98 -16.13 -9.70
C GLN A 336 20.14 -15.13 -9.83
N GLU A 337 19.90 -13.98 -10.49
CA GLU A 337 20.94 -12.96 -10.67
C GLU A 337 21.32 -12.29 -9.33
N ALA A 338 20.35 -12.05 -8.45
CA ALA A 338 20.60 -11.51 -7.11
C ALA A 338 21.41 -12.48 -6.24
N LEU A 339 21.07 -13.78 -6.24
CA LEU A 339 21.83 -14.81 -5.51
C LEU A 339 23.26 -14.93 -6.03
N LYS A 340 23.45 -14.97 -7.34
CA LYS A 340 24.79 -14.97 -7.96
C LYS A 340 25.64 -13.78 -7.52
N ALA A 341 25.03 -12.61 -7.34
CA ALA A 341 25.72 -11.42 -6.83
C ALA A 341 26.14 -11.56 -5.37
N LEU A 342 25.29 -12.15 -4.51
CA LEU A 342 25.59 -12.42 -3.11
C LEU A 342 26.64 -13.52 -2.91
N GLU A 343 26.71 -14.50 -3.83
CA GLU A 343 27.73 -15.56 -3.82
C GLU A 343 29.10 -15.09 -4.37
N ASN A 344 29.27 -13.78 -4.55
CA ASN A 344 30.48 -13.15 -5.11
C ASN A 344 30.90 -13.73 -6.48
N THR A 345 29.92 -14.15 -7.27
CA THR A 345 30.16 -14.57 -8.66
C THR A 345 30.13 -13.36 -9.59
N LYS A 346 30.66 -13.52 -10.81
CA LYS A 346 30.72 -12.46 -11.82
C LYS A 346 29.31 -11.97 -12.17
N SER A 347 28.93 -10.84 -11.58
CA SER A 347 27.59 -10.25 -11.68
C SER A 347 27.64 -8.91 -12.44
N PRO A 348 26.52 -8.45 -13.02
CA PRO A 348 26.50 -7.19 -13.74
C PRO A 348 26.82 -6.00 -12.84
N LYS A 349 27.73 -5.13 -13.28
CA LYS A 349 28.10 -3.92 -12.54
C LYS A 349 26.90 -3.01 -12.25
N SER A 350 25.95 -2.89 -13.19
CA SER A 350 24.74 -2.08 -13.02
C SER A 350 23.88 -2.51 -11.83
N LEU A 351 23.90 -3.80 -11.47
CA LEU A 351 23.22 -4.33 -10.30
C LEU A 351 24.04 -4.08 -9.03
N VAL A 352 25.31 -4.48 -9.04
CA VAL A 352 26.19 -4.44 -7.86
C VAL A 352 26.48 -3.01 -7.43
N GLU A 353 26.90 -2.13 -8.35
CA GLU A 353 27.24 -0.74 -8.03
C GLU A 353 26.02 0.02 -7.49
N LYS A 354 24.83 -0.21 -8.06
CA LYS A 354 23.60 0.39 -7.57
C LYS A 354 23.24 -0.12 -6.16
N ALA A 355 23.35 -1.43 -5.93
CA ALA A 355 23.08 -2.02 -4.61
C ALA A 355 24.06 -1.50 -3.55
N LEU A 356 25.36 -1.48 -3.85
CA LEU A 356 26.39 -0.97 -2.95
C LEU A 356 26.23 0.53 -2.67
N GLY A 357 25.90 1.34 -3.67
CA GLY A 357 25.64 2.77 -3.48
C GLY A 357 24.45 3.03 -2.53
N VAL A 358 23.36 2.31 -2.73
CA VAL A 358 22.16 2.40 -1.90
C VAL A 358 22.42 1.90 -0.48
N ALA A 359 23.03 0.72 -0.33
CA ALA A 359 23.37 0.17 0.99
C ALA A 359 24.36 1.07 1.72
N GLY A 360 25.40 1.53 1.02
CA GLY A 360 26.42 2.43 1.56
C GLY A 360 25.84 3.75 2.07
N THR A 361 24.93 4.36 1.31
CA THR A 361 24.21 5.57 1.76
C THR A 361 23.47 5.30 3.07
N LEU A 362 22.78 4.16 3.18
CA LEU A 362 22.03 3.80 4.38
C LEU A 362 22.96 3.56 5.58
N LEU A 363 24.13 2.94 5.35
CA LEU A 363 25.16 2.69 6.37
C LEU A 363 25.83 3.98 6.87
N GLU A 364 26.05 4.96 5.98
CA GLU A 364 26.57 6.28 6.36
C GLU A 364 25.55 7.06 7.19
N MET A 365 24.25 6.99 6.83
CA MET A 365 23.18 7.66 7.56
C MET A 365 23.05 7.21 9.02
N THR A 366 23.47 5.99 9.37
CA THR A 366 23.44 5.48 10.74
C THR A 366 24.71 5.77 11.53
N GLY A 367 25.75 6.30 10.89
CA GLY A 367 27.05 6.59 11.51
C GLY A 367 27.93 5.36 11.75
N ILE A 368 27.58 4.19 11.22
CA ILE A 368 28.41 2.97 11.33
C ILE A 368 29.74 3.12 10.57
N THR A 369 29.73 3.89 9.49
CA THR A 369 30.91 4.13 8.64
C THR A 369 30.84 5.51 7.99
N THR A 370 32.00 6.05 7.63
CA THR A 370 32.12 7.29 6.83
C THR A 370 32.34 7.01 5.34
N ASN A 371 32.55 5.75 4.95
CA ASN A 371 32.65 5.32 3.56
C ASN A 371 31.80 4.06 3.39
N GLY A 372 30.51 4.29 3.13
CA GLY A 372 29.49 3.27 3.09
C GLY A 372 29.63 2.30 1.93
N VAL A 373 30.03 2.80 0.76
CA VAL A 373 30.18 1.95 -0.44
C VAL A 373 31.30 0.93 -0.26
N GLU A 374 32.45 1.36 0.26
CA GLU A 374 33.57 0.46 0.52
C GLU A 374 33.23 -0.54 1.63
N TYR A 375 32.56 -0.10 2.69
CA TYR A 375 32.10 -1.00 3.76
C TYR A 375 31.10 -2.04 3.26
N ALA A 376 30.10 -1.61 2.48
CA ALA A 376 29.13 -2.51 1.85
C ALA A 376 29.81 -3.53 0.93
N LYS A 377 30.88 -3.13 0.24
CA LYS A 377 31.67 -3.99 -0.65
C LYS A 377 32.56 -4.98 0.12
N GLN A 378 32.92 -4.68 1.36
CA GLN A 378 33.64 -5.64 2.21
C GLN A 378 32.71 -6.71 2.79
N ILE A 379 31.41 -6.39 2.94
CA ILE A 379 30.37 -7.32 3.37
C ILE A 379 29.91 -8.22 2.23
N LEU A 380 29.72 -7.65 1.04
CA LEU A 380 29.34 -8.38 -0.18
C LEU A 380 30.53 -9.21 -0.72
#